data_AF-A0A256ZFN1-F1
#
_entry.id   AF-A0A256ZFN1-F1
#
_cell.length_a   1.000
_cell.length_b   1.000
_cell.length_c   1.000
_cell.angle_alpha   90.00
_cell.angle_beta   90.00
_cell.angle_gamma   90.00
#
_symmetry.space_group_name_H-M   'P 1'
#
loop_
_entity.id
_entity.type
_entity.pdbx_description
1 polymer ?
#
loop_
_entity_poly.entity_id
_entity_poly.type
_entity_poly.pdbx_seq_one_letter_code
_entity_poly.pdbx_strand_id
1 'polypeptide(L)'
;MGKEVKIKDLKPGMDNITVKVRVLEASKPKVIQTRKGSRVISEALVGDETGRTRMTLWGRKAGSIKAGEVIRLKKAFVTAFRGVAQLNIGKQGEIVRLDDSEVVASNKIPENSPKAETSRRPYKRMPFKKFGGKGGRRE
;
A
#
# COMPACT_ATOMS: atom_id res chain seq x y z
N MET A 1 -12.42 -15.22 -5.94
CA MET A 1 -11.64 -15.07 -4.69
C MET A 1 -10.39 -14.25 -5.03
N GLY A 2 -10.05 -13.21 -4.25
CA GLY A 2 -8.89 -12.35 -4.56
C GLY A 2 -7.56 -13.09 -4.42
N LYS A 3 -6.55 -12.76 -5.24
CA LYS A 3 -5.23 -13.42 -5.22
C LYS A 3 -4.57 -13.28 -3.85
N GLU A 4 -4.09 -14.38 -3.27
CA GLU A 4 -3.32 -14.34 -2.03
C GLU A 4 -1.88 -13.87 -2.30
N VAL A 5 -1.41 -12.92 -1.51
CA VAL A 5 -0.11 -12.24 -1.70
C VAL A 5 0.58 -12.07 -0.36
N LYS A 6 1.90 -12.25 -0.33
CA LYS A 6 2.77 -12.02 0.83
C LYS A 6 3.31 -10.59 0.87
N ILE A 7 3.76 -10.11 2.03
CA ILE A 7 4.21 -8.71 2.19
C ILE A 7 5.37 -8.36 1.25
N LYS A 8 6.36 -9.24 1.08
CA LYS A 8 7.49 -8.98 0.18
C LYS A 8 7.10 -8.74 -1.28
N ASP A 9 5.95 -9.30 -1.70
CA ASP A 9 5.48 -9.28 -3.08
C ASP A 9 4.49 -8.15 -3.36
N LEU A 10 4.20 -7.30 -2.36
CA LEU A 10 3.31 -6.16 -2.53
C LEU A 10 3.93 -5.12 -3.48
N LYS A 11 3.20 -4.85 -4.56
CA LYS A 11 3.56 -3.84 -5.56
C LYS A 11 2.48 -2.76 -5.65
N PRO A 12 2.84 -1.47 -5.75
CA PRO A 12 1.86 -0.41 -5.95
C PRO A 12 0.99 -0.69 -7.19
N GLY A 13 -0.31 -0.42 -7.06
CA GLY A 13 -1.28 -0.67 -8.14
C GLY A 13 -1.97 -2.03 -8.06
N MET A 14 -1.54 -2.93 -7.17
CA MET A 14 -2.29 -4.15 -6.89
C MET A 14 -3.61 -3.85 -6.17
N ASP A 15 -4.69 -4.47 -6.63
CA ASP A 15 -6.03 -4.37 -6.05
C ASP A 15 -6.68 -5.75 -5.93
N ASN A 16 -7.80 -5.80 -5.19
CA ASN A 16 -8.56 -7.04 -4.95
C ASN A 16 -7.69 -8.21 -4.44
N ILE A 17 -6.68 -7.92 -3.62
CA ILE A 17 -5.77 -8.95 -3.06
C ILE A 17 -6.26 -9.44 -1.70
N THR A 18 -5.79 -10.64 -1.35
CA THR A 18 -5.95 -11.25 -0.04
C THR A 18 -4.58 -11.34 0.64
N VAL A 19 -4.48 -10.91 1.90
CA VAL A 19 -3.21 -10.94 2.66
C VAL A 19 -3.51 -11.40 4.09
N LYS A 20 -2.72 -12.33 4.61
CA LYS A 20 -2.73 -12.74 6.03
C LYS A 20 -1.55 -12.07 6.75
N VAL A 21 -1.82 -11.36 7.83
CA VAL A 21 -0.80 -10.60 8.56
C VAL A 21 -1.09 -10.60 10.06
N ARG A 22 -0.03 -10.45 10.85
CA ARG A 22 -0.11 -10.10 12.28
C ARG A 22 -0.01 -8.59 12.43
N VAL A 23 -0.82 -8.03 13.31
CA VAL A 23 -0.78 -6.61 13.68
C VAL A 23 0.32 -6.40 14.71
N LEU A 24 1.37 -5.66 14.35
CA LEU A 24 2.46 -5.30 15.24
C LEU A 24 2.11 -4.07 16.08
N GLU A 25 1.53 -3.05 15.44
CA GLU A 25 1.13 -1.80 16.08
C GLU A 25 -0.21 -1.33 15.51
N ALA A 26 -1.04 -0.70 16.36
CA ALA A 26 -2.31 -0.11 15.94
C ALA A 26 -2.46 1.30 16.53
N SER A 27 -2.60 2.29 15.65
CA SER A 27 -2.82 3.69 16.03
C SER A 27 -4.31 4.01 16.20
N LYS A 28 -4.61 5.01 17.03
CA LYS A 28 -5.98 5.51 17.19
C LYS A 28 -6.51 6.13 15.87
N PRO A 29 -7.84 6.10 15.65
CA PRO A 29 -8.45 6.81 14.53
C PRO A 29 -8.14 8.31 14.56
N LYS A 30 -7.88 8.89 13.38
CA LYS A 30 -7.68 10.33 13.18
C LYS A 30 -8.44 10.80 11.94
N VAL A 31 -8.78 12.10 11.93
CA VAL A 31 -9.38 12.76 10.77
C VAL A 31 -8.25 13.32 9.89
N ILE A 32 -8.33 13.06 8.59
CA ILE A 32 -7.46 13.64 7.57
C ILE A 32 -8.27 14.42 6.55
N GLN A 33 -7.63 15.44 5.96
CA GLN A 33 -8.20 16.15 4.83
C GLN A 33 -7.77 15.49 3.52
N THR A 34 -8.75 15.15 2.69
CA THR A 34 -8.53 14.63 1.33
C THR A 34 -9.11 15.60 0.31
N ARG A 35 -8.74 15.45 -0.96
CA ARG A 35 -9.34 16.24 -2.06
C ARG A 35 -10.86 16.11 -2.13
N LYS A 36 -11.43 15.01 -1.60
CA LYS A 36 -12.88 14.74 -1.55
C LYS A 36 -13.50 15.06 -0.18
N GLY A 37 -12.82 15.84 0.65
CA GLY A 37 -13.25 16.23 2.00
C GLY A 37 -12.62 15.40 3.13
N SER A 38 -13.08 15.66 4.35
CA SER A 38 -12.62 15.00 5.58
C SER A 38 -12.89 13.49 5.56
N ARG A 39 -11.90 12.69 5.94
CA ARG A 39 -12.01 11.23 6.09
C ARG A 39 -11.41 10.78 7.41
N VAL A 40 -12.01 9.76 8.02
CA VAL A 40 -11.44 9.09 9.20
C VAL A 40 -10.58 7.93 8.72
N ILE A 41 -9.36 7.84 9.26
CA ILE A 41 -8.44 6.72 9.03
C ILE A 41 -7.82 6.26 10.35
N SER A 42 -7.32 5.03 10.38
CA SER A 42 -6.31 4.62 11.37
C SER A 42 -5.14 3.96 10.66
N GLU A 43 -3.97 4.00 11.29
CA GLU A 43 -2.74 3.42 10.78
C GLU A 43 -2.35 2.21 11.64
N ALA A 44 -1.75 1.21 11.01
CA ALA A 44 -1.21 0.05 11.69
C ALA A 44 0.10 -0.39 11.03
N LEU A 45 0.98 -0.99 11.83
CA LEU A 45 2.13 -1.73 11.32
C LEU A 45 1.75 -3.21 11.32
N VAL A 46 1.87 -3.86 10.16
CA VAL A 46 1.49 -5.27 10.00
C VAL A 46 2.62 -6.06 9.35
N GLY A 47 2.70 -7.35 9.66
CA GLY A 47 3.80 -8.19 9.21
C GLY A 47 3.42 -9.65 9.01
N ASP A 48 4.23 -10.32 8.20
CA ASP A 48 4.22 -11.77 7.98
C ASP A 48 5.67 -12.28 7.99
N GLU A 49 5.90 -13.56 7.71
CA GLU A 49 7.24 -14.14 7.68
C GLU A 49 8.16 -13.53 6.61
N THR A 50 7.61 -12.78 5.65
CA THR A 50 8.33 -12.18 4.53
C THR A 50 8.69 -10.73 4.75
N GLY A 51 8.10 -10.05 5.73
CA GLY A 51 8.42 -8.67 6.10
C GLY A 51 7.29 -7.94 6.80
N ARG A 52 7.41 -6.60 6.85
CA ARG A 52 6.41 -5.72 7.45
C ARG A 52 6.12 -4.50 6.60
N THR A 53 4.88 -4.04 6.63
CA THR A 53 4.47 -2.79 5.95
C THR A 53 3.44 -2.01 6.76
N ARG A 54 3.30 -0.73 6.42
CA ARG A 54 2.24 0.10 6.95
C ARG A 54 0.91 -0.26 6.28
N MET A 55 -0.15 -0.21 7.08
CA MET A 55 -1.51 -0.42 6.66
C MET A 55 -2.38 0.79 7.04
N THR A 56 -3.27 1.20 6.14
CA THR A 56 -4.29 2.21 6.43
C THR A 56 -5.69 1.62 6.37
N LEU A 57 -6.45 1.82 7.44
CA LEU A 57 -7.85 1.45 7.56
C LEU A 57 -8.72 2.68 7.32
N TRP A 58 -9.59 2.60 6.32
CA TRP A 58 -10.41 3.74 5.89
C TRP A 58 -11.84 3.68 6.46
N GLY A 59 -12.33 4.84 6.88
CA GLY A 59 -13.72 5.04 7.29
C GLY A 59 -14.10 4.18 8.48
N ARG A 60 -15.17 3.37 8.35
CA ARG A 60 -15.72 2.54 9.43
C ARG A 60 -14.75 1.47 9.96
N LYS A 61 -13.68 1.17 9.22
CA LYS A 61 -12.64 0.23 9.64
C LYS A 61 -11.55 0.90 10.49
N ALA A 62 -11.53 2.22 10.56
CA ALA A 62 -10.56 2.93 11.39
C ALA A 62 -10.73 2.52 12.87
N GLY A 63 -9.66 2.06 13.50
CA GLY A 63 -9.65 1.62 14.90
C GLY A 63 -10.31 0.26 15.15
N SER A 64 -10.62 -0.52 14.10
CA SER A 64 -11.27 -1.82 14.26
C SER A 64 -10.32 -2.98 14.60
N ILE A 65 -9.01 -2.72 14.67
CA ILE A 65 -7.97 -3.73 14.92
C ILE A 65 -7.09 -3.33 16.10
N LYS A 66 -6.45 -4.32 16.73
CA LYS A 66 -5.55 -4.17 17.87
C LYS A 66 -4.20 -4.83 17.60
N ALA A 67 -3.15 -4.34 18.25
CA ALA A 67 -1.85 -5.00 18.24
C ALA A 67 -1.96 -6.42 18.79
N GLY A 68 -1.22 -7.35 18.18
CA GLY A 68 -1.24 -8.78 18.50
C GLY A 68 -2.23 -9.61 17.70
N GLU A 69 -3.27 -9.01 17.09
CA GLU A 69 -4.25 -9.76 16.31
C GLU A 69 -3.66 -10.35 15.02
N VAL A 70 -4.09 -11.56 14.65
CA VAL A 70 -3.85 -12.15 13.34
C VAL A 70 -5.09 -11.96 12.47
N ILE A 71 -4.91 -11.37 11.29
CA ILE A 71 -6.02 -10.98 10.42
C ILE A 71 -5.78 -11.40 8.97
N ARG A 72 -6.85 -11.80 8.30
CA ARG A 72 -6.95 -11.93 6.85
C ARG A 72 -7.71 -10.74 6.28
N LEU A 73 -7.04 -10.01 5.41
CA LEU A 73 -7.59 -8.88 4.67
C LEU A 73 -8.05 -9.38 3.30
N LYS A 74 -9.31 -9.17 2.94
CA LYS A 74 -9.82 -9.43 1.58
C LYS A 74 -10.15 -8.12 0.90
N LYS A 75 -10.00 -8.08 -0.43
CA LYS A 75 -10.22 -6.88 -1.25
C LYS A 75 -9.37 -5.69 -0.77
N ALA A 76 -8.15 -5.98 -0.34
CA ALA A 76 -7.15 -4.96 -0.03
C ALA A 76 -6.53 -4.40 -1.32
N PHE A 77 -5.91 -3.23 -1.21
CA PHE A 77 -5.20 -2.59 -2.32
C PHE A 77 -3.90 -1.97 -1.85
N VAL A 78 -2.95 -1.82 -2.76
CA VAL A 78 -1.58 -1.38 -2.48
C VAL A 78 -1.30 -0.03 -3.16
N THR A 79 -0.86 0.93 -2.37
CA THR A 79 -0.40 2.24 -2.85
C THR A 79 1.10 2.40 -2.60
N ALA A 80 1.73 3.37 -3.25
CA ALA A 80 3.09 3.79 -2.89
C ALA A 80 3.03 5.02 -1.99
N PHE A 81 3.74 4.97 -0.86
CA PHE A 81 3.92 6.13 0.00
C PHE A 81 5.39 6.25 0.40
N ARG A 82 6.01 7.39 0.11
CA ARG A 82 7.44 7.66 0.39
C ARG A 82 8.38 6.53 -0.09
N GLY A 83 8.08 5.92 -1.25
CA GLY A 83 8.90 4.85 -1.83
C GLY A 83 8.69 3.45 -1.24
N VAL A 84 7.70 3.26 -0.38
CA VAL A 84 7.33 1.96 0.21
C VAL A 84 5.94 1.57 -0.26
N ALA A 85 5.75 0.29 -0.55
CA ALA A 85 4.44 -0.26 -0.86
C ALA A 85 3.61 -0.37 0.42
N GLN A 86 2.49 0.33 0.48
CA GLN A 86 1.61 0.46 1.64
C GLN A 86 0.28 -0.25 1.39
N LEU A 87 -0.18 -1.02 2.38
CA LEU A 87 -1.44 -1.74 2.31
C LEU A 87 -2.61 -0.86 2.73
N ASN A 88 -3.76 -1.02 2.09
CA ASN A 88 -4.96 -0.25 2.40
C ASN A 88 -6.20 -1.13 2.41
N ILE A 89 -7.13 -0.85 3.32
CA ILE A 89 -8.45 -1.50 3.37
C ILE A 89 -9.56 -0.46 3.32
N GLY A 90 -10.34 -0.50 2.23
CA GLY A 90 -11.40 0.45 1.93
C GLY A 90 -12.80 -0.03 2.34
N LYS A 91 -13.84 0.66 1.84
CA LYS A 91 -15.25 0.31 2.07
C LYS A 91 -15.56 -1.14 1.65
N GLN A 92 -15.08 -1.56 0.47
CA GLN A 92 -15.32 -2.90 -0.08
C GLN A 92 -14.47 -4.01 0.56
N GLY A 93 -13.46 -3.62 1.34
CA GLY A 93 -12.58 -4.54 2.04
C GLY A 93 -13.28 -5.31 3.16
N GLU A 94 -12.75 -6.47 3.51
CA GLU A 94 -13.20 -7.29 4.64
C GLU A 94 -11.99 -7.63 5.51
N ILE A 95 -12.18 -7.60 6.84
CA ILE A 95 -11.16 -8.01 7.82
C ILE A 95 -11.73 -9.22 8.54
N VAL A 96 -11.03 -10.34 8.46
CA VAL A 96 -11.38 -11.59 9.14
C VAL A 96 -10.32 -11.87 10.18
N ARG A 97 -10.71 -12.02 11.44
CA ARG A 97 -9.78 -12.46 12.50
C ARG A 97 -9.50 -13.95 12.33
N LEU A 98 -8.23 -14.32 12.47
CA LEU A 98 -7.76 -15.70 12.37
C LEU A 98 -7.15 -16.14 13.69
N ASP A 99 -6.89 -17.44 13.80
CA ASP A 99 -6.14 -18.01 14.91
C ASP A 99 -4.67 -17.62 14.87
N ASP A 100 -4.04 -17.60 16.05
CA ASP A 100 -2.65 -17.15 16.21
C ASP A 100 -1.64 -18.03 15.45
N SER A 101 -1.98 -19.29 15.22
CA SER A 101 -1.16 -20.29 14.50
C SER A 101 -1.02 -20.01 13.00
N GLU A 102 -1.88 -19.17 12.42
CA GLU A 102 -1.89 -18.90 10.97
C GLU A 102 -0.76 -17.98 10.50
N VAL A 103 -0.15 -17.20 11.40
CA VAL A 103 0.93 -16.26 11.10
C VAL A 103 1.99 -16.31 12.19
N VAL A 104 3.26 -16.24 11.79
CA VAL A 104 4.41 -16.23 12.71
C VAL A 104 4.28 -15.18 13.81
N ALA A 105 4.86 -15.48 14.97
CA ALA A 105 4.91 -14.57 16.11
C ALA A 105 5.61 -13.25 15.76
N SER A 106 5.25 -12.17 16.45
CA SER A 106 5.75 -10.81 16.20
C SER A 106 7.27 -10.70 16.23
N ASN A 107 7.94 -11.48 17.07
CA ASN A 107 9.41 -11.51 17.19
C ASN A 107 10.13 -12.18 16.02
N LYS A 108 9.43 -12.95 15.17
CA LYS A 108 9.99 -13.61 13.99
C LYS A 108 9.69 -12.85 12.69
N ILE A 109 8.94 -11.75 12.76
CA ILE A 109 8.61 -10.94 11.60
C ILE A 109 9.82 -10.05 11.27
N PRO A 110 10.39 -10.16 10.07
CA PRO A 110 11.56 -9.38 9.72
C PRO A 110 11.20 -7.91 9.49
N GLU A 111 12.17 -7.03 9.73
CA GLU A 111 11.98 -5.58 9.69
C GLU A 111 11.90 -4.99 8.27
N ASN A 112 12.11 -5.82 7.25
CA ASN A 112 12.15 -5.42 5.85
C ASN A 112 10.78 -4.98 5.35
N SER A 113 10.76 -3.89 4.59
CA SER A 113 9.55 -3.38 3.94
C SER A 113 9.63 -3.48 2.42
N PRO A 114 8.52 -3.82 1.75
CA PRO A 114 8.49 -3.91 0.29
C PRO A 114 8.75 -2.53 -0.31
N LYS A 115 9.85 -2.41 -1.04
CA LYS A 115 10.17 -1.18 -1.77
C LYS A 115 9.15 -1.04 -2.90
N ALA A 116 8.50 0.11 -2.98
CA ALA A 116 7.80 0.47 -4.20
C ALA A 116 8.90 0.70 -5.24
N GLU A 117 9.18 -0.29 -6.10
CA GLU A 117 10.06 -0.09 -7.25
C GLU A 117 9.53 1.10 -8.02
N THR A 118 10.14 2.27 -7.79
CA THR A 118 9.87 3.43 -8.62
C THR A 118 10.53 3.06 -9.92
N SER A 119 9.76 2.60 -10.90
CA SER A 119 10.12 2.78 -12.30
C SER A 119 10.07 4.28 -12.59
N ARG A 120 10.94 5.06 -11.93
CA ARG A 120 11.57 6.21 -12.54
C ARG A 120 12.42 5.61 -13.67
N ARG A 121 11.77 5.20 -14.77
CA ARG A 121 12.40 5.54 -16.04
C ARG A 121 12.55 7.05 -15.93
N PRO A 122 13.77 7.61 -15.84
CA PRO A 122 13.90 9.04 -15.99
C PRO A 122 13.13 9.35 -17.27
N TYR A 123 12.15 10.23 -17.19
CA TYR A 123 11.46 10.70 -18.38
C TYR A 123 12.58 11.24 -19.25
N LYS A 124 13.05 10.43 -20.20
CA LYS A 124 14.16 10.78 -21.08
C LYS A 124 13.56 11.95 -21.84
N ARG A 125 13.89 13.17 -21.43
CA ARG A 125 13.49 14.40 -22.12
C ARG A 125 13.85 14.14 -23.57
N MET A 126 12.84 13.82 -24.39
CA MET A 126 13.04 13.62 -25.81
C MET A 126 13.58 14.98 -26.28
N PRO A 127 14.76 15.03 -26.90
CA PRO A 127 15.30 16.30 -27.37
C PRO A 127 14.26 16.87 -28.35
N PHE A 128 13.77 18.08 -28.06
CA PHE A 128 12.93 18.83 -28.99
C PHE A 128 13.64 18.87 -30.34
N LYS A 129 13.12 18.14 -31.32
CA LYS A 129 13.64 18.16 -32.68
C LYS A 129 13.31 19.55 -33.23
N LYS A 130 14.28 20.45 -33.16
CA LYS A 130 14.21 21.81 -33.72
C LYS A 130 14.01 21.64 -35.23
N PHE A 131 12.76 21.72 -35.70
CA PHE A 131 12.46 21.82 -37.12
C PHE A 131 13.02 23.17 -37.59
N GLY A 132 14.19 23.13 -38.21
CA GLY A 132 14.75 24.27 -38.93
C GLY A 132 13.88 24.55 -40.14
N GLY A 133 13.06 25.58 -40.05
CA GLY A 133 12.35 26.14 -41.19
C GLY A 133 13.36 26.66 -42.20
N LYS A 134 13.51 25.93 -43.30
CA LYS A 134 14.21 26.37 -44.51
C LYS A 134 13.14 26.83 -45.50
N GLY A 135 12.99 28.14 -45.64
CA GLY A 135 12.17 28.78 -46.66
C GLY A 135 12.30 30.28 -46.44
N GLY A 136 12.74 31.10 -47.39
CA GLY A 136 13.01 30.92 -48.79
C GLY A 136 13.13 32.35 -49.30
N ARG A 137 14.35 32.74 -49.63
CA ARG A 137 14.68 34.02 -50.27
C ARG A 137 13.89 34.11 -51.58
N ARG A 138 13.08 35.16 -51.78
CA ARG A 138 12.91 35.81 -53.08
C ARG A 138 12.71 37.30 -52.87
N GLU A 139 13.50 38.04 -53.65
CA GLU A 139 13.42 39.48 -53.89
C GLU A 139 12.11 39.86 -54.58
#